data_AF-A0A1G0G3L5-F1
#
_entry.id   AF-A0A1G0G3L5-F1
#
_cell.length_a   1.000
_cell.length_b   1.000
_cell.length_c   1.000
_cell.angle_alpha   90.00
_cell.angle_beta   90.00
_cell.angle_gamma   90.00
#
_symmetry.space_group_name_H-M   'P 1'
#
loop_
_entity.id
_entity.type
_entity.pdbx_description
1 polymer ?
#
loop_
_entity_poly.entity_id
_entity_poly.type
_entity_poly.pdbx_seq_one_letter_code
_entity_poly.pdbx_strand_id
1 'polypeptide(L)' 'MDLQKYIDSFPRNERTAIREVIAKAHGVTEVAVRSWANGTRKHPCTRAAVEITERITIGKVTRQELRPDVFGKK' A
#
# COMPACT_ATOMS: atom_id res chain seq x y z
N MET A 1 9.06 4.21 -4.96
CA MET A 1 8.03 3.48 -5.70
C MET A 1 6.71 3.54 -4.93
N ASP A 2 5.68 4.22 -5.45
CA ASP A 2 4.36 4.26 -4.79
C ASP A 2 3.64 2.89 -4.81
N LEU A 3 2.60 2.74 -3.99
CA LEU A 3 1.87 1.48 -3.81
C LEU A 3 1.26 0.96 -5.13
N GLN A 4 0.80 1.87 -5.99
CA GLN A 4 0.26 1.52 -7.30
C GLN A 4 1.34 0.93 -8.20
N LYS A 5 2.49 1.59 -8.32
CA LYS A 5 3.65 1.09 -9.07
C LYS A 5 4.16 -0.23 -8.51
N TYR A 6 4.09 -0.42 -7.19
CA TYR A 6 4.38 -1.71 -6.58
C TYR A 6 3.47 -2.83 -7.07
N ILE A 7 2.16 -2.62 -7.02
CA ILE A 7 1.20 -3.61 -7.52
C ILE A 7 1.37 -3.80 -9.03
N ASP A 8 1.62 -2.73 -9.79
CA ASP A 8 1.75 -2.78 -11.24
C ASP A 8 3.05 -3.46 -11.72
N SER A 9 4.05 -3.59 -10.85
CA SER A 9 5.26 -4.37 -11.13
C SER A 9 5.01 -5.88 -11.26
N PHE A 10 3.86 -6.37 -10.80
CA PHE A 10 3.45 -7.76 -10.93
C PHE A 10 2.61 -8.01 -12.20
N PRO A 11 2.65 -9.24 -12.76
CA PRO A 11 1.76 -9.68 -13.84
C PRO A 11 0.29 -9.43 -13.50
N ARG A 12 -0.54 -9.08 -14.50
CA ARG A 12 -1.95 -8.68 -14.29
C ARG A 12 -2.77 -9.72 -13.51
N ASN A 13 -2.54 -11.00 -13.76
CA ASN A 13 -3.18 -12.13 -13.09
C ASN A 13 -2.77 -12.27 -11.61
N GLU A 14 -1.63 -11.74 -11.21
CA GLU A 14 -1.11 -11.83 -9.83
C GLU A 14 -1.47 -10.60 -8.98
N ARG A 15 -1.82 -9.47 -9.61
CA ARG A 15 -2.12 -8.21 -8.89
C ARG A 15 -3.21 -8.35 -7.85
N THR A 16 -4.24 -9.15 -8.13
CA THR A 16 -5.33 -9.43 -7.19
C THR A 16 -4.80 -10.14 -5.95
N ALA A 17 -4.00 -11.20 -6.12
CA ALA A 17 -3.41 -11.94 -5.01
C ALA A 17 -2.50 -11.04 -4.15
N ILE A 18 -1.69 -10.16 -4.76
CA ILE A 18 -0.87 -9.21 -4.01
C ILE A 18 -1.72 -8.26 -3.16
N ARG A 19 -2.81 -7.73 -3.72
CA ARG A 19 -3.70 -6.86 -2.96
C ARG A 19 -4.43 -7.61 -1.85
N GLU A 20 -4.80 -8.87 -2.05
CA GLU A 20 -5.40 -9.72 -1.00
C GLU A 20 -4.41 -9.99 0.15
N VAL A 21 -3.13 -10.20 -0.15
CA VAL A 21 -2.08 -10.34 0.88
C VAL A 21 -1.98 -9.08 1.73
N ILE A 22 -1.95 -7.90 1.08
CA ILE A 22 -1.93 -6.62 1.79
C ILE A 22 -3.23 -6.44 2.58
N ALA A 23 -4.38 -6.74 1.99
CA ALA A 23 -5.69 -6.59 2.62
C ALA A 23 -5.81 -7.43 3.89
N LYS A 24 -5.40 -8.71 3.81
CA LYS A 24 -5.39 -9.64 4.94
C LYS A 24 -4.52 -9.16 6.08
N ALA A 25 -3.33 -8.64 5.78
CA ALA A 25 -2.42 -8.14 6.81
C ALA A 25 -2.93 -6.87 7.52
N HIS A 26 -3.76 -6.08 6.83
CA HIS A 26 -4.40 -4.89 7.40
C HIS A 26 -5.79 -5.17 7.99
N GLY A 27 -6.35 -6.38 7.83
CA GLY A 27 -7.71 -6.70 8.23
C GLY A 27 -8.79 -5.94 7.44
N VAL A 28 -8.52 -5.63 6.16
CA VAL A 28 -9.43 -4.90 5.27
C VAL A 28 -9.76 -5.72 4.02
N THR A 29 -10.57 -5.16 3.12
CA THR A 29 -10.91 -5.77 1.82
C THR A 29 -9.89 -5.40 0.72
N GLU A 30 -9.77 -6.24 -0.32
CA GLU A 30 -8.96 -5.94 -1.52
C GLU A 30 -9.31 -4.58 -2.13
N VAL A 31 -10.60 -4.24 -2.16
CA VAL A 31 -11.12 -2.96 -2.69
C VAL A 31 -10.56 -1.77 -1.91
N ALA A 32 -10.36 -1.90 -0.59
CA ALA A 32 -9.74 -0.84 0.20
C ALA A 32 -8.29 -0.62 -0.23
N VAL A 33 -7.53 -1.71 -0.43
CA VAL A 33 -6.14 -1.64 -0.93
C VAL A 33 -6.08 -1.05 -2.34
N ARG A 34 -7.00 -1.44 -3.23
CA ARG A 34 -7.13 -0.86 -4.57
C ARG A 34 -7.39 0.65 -4.51
N SER A 35 -8.25 1.08 -3.58
CA SER A 35 -8.55 2.50 -3.36
C SER A 35 -7.36 3.28 -2.80
N TRP A 36 -6.50 2.62 -2.02
CA TRP A 36 -5.23 3.22 -1.56
C TRP A 36 -4.24 3.37 -2.70
N ALA A 37 -4.12 2.35 -3.55
CA ALA A 37 -3.20 2.35 -4.66
C ALA A 37 -3.57 3.43 -5.70
N ASN A 38 -4.83 3.49 -6.13
CA ASN A 38 -5.27 4.48 -7.12
C ASN A 38 -5.48 5.89 -6.56
N GLY A 39 -5.30 6.09 -5.25
CA GLY A 39 -5.41 7.38 -4.58
C GLY A 39 -6.85 7.88 -4.32
N THR A 40 -7.89 7.10 -4.63
CA THR A 40 -9.28 7.50 -4.31
C THR A 40 -9.54 7.54 -2.80
N ARG A 41 -8.77 6.75 -2.02
CA ARG A 41 -8.77 6.77 -0.56
C ARG A 41 -7.34 6.84 -0.05
N LYS A 42 -7.08 7.67 0.96
CA LYS A 42 -5.76 7.70 1.60
C LYS A 42 -5.51 6.42 2.42
N HIS A 43 -4.28 5.90 2.34
CA HIS A 43 -3.80 4.85 3.23
C HIS A 43 -3.87 5.32 4.71
N PRO A 44 -4.16 4.46 5.71
CA PRO A 44 -4.10 4.87 7.10
C PRO A 44 -2.72 5.44 7.48
N CYS A 45 -2.68 6.51 8.28
CA CYS A 45 -1.42 7.12 8.76
C CYS A 45 -0.97 6.57 10.12
N THR A 46 -1.66 5.56 10.66
CA THR A 46 -1.24 4.93 11.90
C THR A 46 0.09 4.23 11.71
N ARG A 47 0.97 4.32 12.71
CA ARG A 47 2.30 3.71 12.69
C ARG A 47 2.24 2.22 12.34
N ALA A 48 1.33 1.48 12.96
CA ALA A 48 1.13 0.06 12.69
C ALA A 48 0.77 -0.22 11.22
N ALA A 49 -0.15 0.53 10.62
CA ALA A 49 -0.53 0.31 9.23
C ALA A 49 0.64 0.58 8.28
N VAL A 50 1.38 1.66 8.51
CA VAL A 50 2.56 2.00 7.71
C VAL A 50 3.63 0.91 7.82
N GLU A 51 3.96 0.47 9.03
CA GLU A 51 4.96 -0.59 9.27
C GLU A 51 4.55 -1.92 8.63
N ILE A 52 3.26 -2.26 8.65
CA ILE A 52 2.73 -3.47 7.97
C ILE A 52 3.00 -3.40 6.47
N THR A 53 2.66 -2.28 5.82
CA THR A 53 2.85 -2.13 4.37
C THR A 53 4.33 -2.10 4.00
N GLU A 54 5.17 -1.37 4.75
CA GLU A 54 6.62 -1.35 4.52
C GLU A 54 7.22 -2.75 4.63
N ARG A 55 6.79 -3.55 5.62
CA ARG A 55 7.26 -4.93 5.82
C ARG A 55 6.82 -5.85 4.68
N ILE A 56 5.55 -5.81 4.27
CA ILE A 56 5.02 -6.66 3.18
C ILE A 56 5.70 -6.36 1.86
N THR A 57 5.97 -5.07 1.62
CA THR A 57 6.61 -4.63 0.38
C THR A 57 8.14 -4.73 0.45
N ILE A 58 8.71 -5.23 1.55
CA ILE A 58 10.16 -5.36 1.77
C ILE A 58 10.87 -4.01 1.58
N GLY A 59 10.27 -2.94 2.10
CA GLY A 59 10.77 -1.58 1.98
C GLY A 59 10.68 -0.96 0.58
N LYS A 60 10.08 -1.64 -0.41
CA LYS A 60 9.87 -1.06 -1.75
C LYS A 60 8.88 0.09 -1.75
N VAL A 61 7.88 0.03 -0.87
CA VAL A 61 6.93 1.13 -0.64
C VAL A 61 7.19 1.67 0.76
N THR A 62 7.56 2.94 0.84
CA THR A 62 7.90 3.59 2.12
C THR A 62 6.74 4.46 2.65
N ARG A 63 6.79 4.80 3.93
CA ARG A 63 5.83 5.70 4.60
C ARG A 63 5.70 7.07 3.92
N GLN A 64 6.80 7.57 3.35
CA GLN A 64 6.85 8.83 2.62
C GLN A 64 6.02 8.74 1.33
N GLU A 65 5.95 7.57 0.72
CA GLU A 65 5.20 7.34 -0.51
C GLU A 65 3.74 6.95 -0.23
N LEU A 66 3.47 6.25 0.88
CA LEU A 66 2.10 5.93 1.31
C LEU A 66 1.33 7.16 1.76
N ARG A 67 1.99 8.04 2.53
CA ARG A 67 1.39 9.24 3.12
C ARG A 67 2.37 10.41 3.04
N PRO A 68 2.61 10.94 1.83
CA PRO A 68 3.46 12.13 1.64
C PRO A 68 2.90 13.36 2.38
N ASP A 69 1.58 13.42 2.57
CA ASP A 69 0.91 14.47 3.33
C ASP A 69 1.24 14.48 4.83
N VAL A 70 1.75 13.35 5.37
CA VAL A 70 2.10 13.20 6.80
C VAL A 70 3.61 13.07 6.98
N PHE A 71 4.27 12.29 6.13
CA PHE A 71 5.69 11.93 6.28
C PHE A 71 6.60 12.56 5.21
N GLY A 72 6.05 13.32 4.26
CA GLY A 72 6.84 14.07 3.30
C GLY A 72 7.70 15.12 4.01
N LYS A 73 8.97 15.23 3.62
CA LYS A 73 9.81 16.36 4.05
C LYS A 73 9.31 17.62 3.35
N LYS A 74 9.01 18.67 4.12
CA LYS A 74 8.83 20.03 3.62
C LYS A 74 10.13 20.56 3.05
#